data_AF-A0AAF0MIH0-F1
#
_entry.id   AF-A0AAF0MIH0-F1
#
_cell.length_a   1.000
_cell.length_b   1.000
_cell.length_c   1.000
_cell.angle_alpha   90.00
_cell.angle_beta   90.00
_cell.angle_gamma   90.00
#
_symmetry.space_group_name_H-M   'P 1'
#
loop_
_entity.id
_entity.type
_entity.pdbx_description
1 polymer ?
#
loop_
_entity_poly.entity_id
_entity_poly.type
_entity_poly.pdbx_seq_one_letter_code
_entity_poly.pdbx_strand_id
1 'polypeptide(L)'
;MREEVVVVVGGWEHDCCGPAYERQATAAFTAYGRTPRFAESRHHDDPFGITEFRGRVADLFVVAEDGTRIPVHRIPSGRALGGSDPDDDGHLEVPWTGERIEVESDTFEIVVDVHVPGSGPAKRQ
;
A
#
# COMPACT_ATOMS: atom_id res chain seq x y z
N MET A 1 -12.42 9.98 13.88
CA MET A 1 -13.18 8.85 13.31
C MET A 1 -12.19 7.93 12.62
N ARG A 2 -12.53 6.65 12.41
CA ARG A 2 -11.71 5.80 11.52
C ARG A 2 -12.16 6.12 10.10
N GLU A 3 -11.21 6.47 9.25
CA GLU A 3 -11.44 6.64 7.83
C GLU A 3 -10.70 5.52 7.10
N GLU A 4 -11.33 4.95 6.08
CA GLU A 4 -10.71 3.98 5.21
C GLU A 4 -10.14 4.72 4.01
N VAL A 5 -8.87 4.47 3.71
CA VAL A 5 -8.22 5.00 2.52
C VAL A 5 -7.57 3.87 1.74
N VAL A 6 -7.49 4.04 0.42
CA VAL A 6 -6.78 3.14 -0.48
C VAL A 6 -5.47 3.78 -0.89
N VAL A 7 -4.37 3.06 -0.69
CA VAL A 7 -3.05 3.43 -1.20
C VAL A 7 -2.70 2.52 -2.35
N VAL A 8 -2.51 3.09 -3.53
CA VAL A 8 -1.97 2.38 -4.68
C VAL A 8 -0.46 2.30 -4.53
N VAL A 9 0.07 1.09 -4.59
CA VAL A 9 1.50 0.76 -4.45
C VAL A 9 1.92 0.02 -5.70
N GLY A 10 3.12 0.25 -6.22
CA GLY A 10 3.60 -0.47 -7.39
C GLY A 10 4.53 0.34 -8.28
N GLY A 11 4.93 -0.28 -9.39
CA GLY A 11 5.86 0.28 -10.35
C GLY A 11 7.18 0.73 -9.72
N TRP A 12 7.85 1.68 -10.38
CA TRP A 12 9.22 2.10 -10.04
C TRP A 12 9.40 2.57 -8.58
N GLU A 13 8.40 3.24 -8.00
CA GLU A 13 8.46 3.71 -6.60
C GLU A 13 8.61 2.56 -5.63
N HIS A 14 7.79 1.52 -5.81
CA HIS A 14 7.82 0.33 -4.97
C HIS A 14 9.04 -0.54 -5.29
N ASP A 15 9.35 -0.75 -6.57
CA ASP A 15 10.48 -1.59 -7.00
C ASP A 15 11.83 -1.08 -6.46
N CYS A 16 12.00 0.24 -6.33
CA CYS A 16 13.25 0.84 -5.87
C CYS A 16 13.52 0.56 -4.38
N CYS A 17 12.55 0.84 -3.51
CA CYS A 17 12.74 0.75 -2.05
C CYS A 17 11.45 0.52 -1.25
N GLY A 18 10.38 0.08 -1.91
CA GLY A 18 9.11 -0.26 -1.30
C GLY A 18 9.25 -1.43 -0.30
N PRO A 19 8.76 -1.28 0.95
CA PRO A 19 8.79 -2.31 1.97
C PRO A 19 7.71 -3.35 1.67
N ALA A 20 7.82 -4.51 2.32
CA ALA A 20 6.71 -5.44 2.37
C ALA A 20 5.56 -4.87 3.22
N TYR A 21 4.33 -5.22 2.85
CA TYR A 21 3.12 -4.90 3.60
C TYR A 21 2.35 -6.16 3.97
N GLU A 22 1.93 -6.24 5.22
CA GLU A 22 1.19 -7.38 5.75
C GLU A 22 -0.17 -6.93 6.27
N ARG A 23 -1.18 -7.78 6.10
CA ARG A 23 -2.50 -7.57 6.70
C ARG A 23 -2.35 -7.37 8.21
N GLN A 24 -3.17 -6.48 8.77
CA GLN A 24 -3.25 -6.19 10.21
C GLN A 24 -2.01 -5.47 10.79
N ALA A 25 -0.93 -5.32 10.04
CA ALA A 25 0.23 -4.55 10.43
C ALA A 25 -0.07 -3.05 10.44
N THR A 26 0.70 -2.30 11.23
CA THR A 26 0.67 -0.85 11.16
C THR A 26 1.72 -0.37 10.16
N ALA A 27 1.32 0.46 9.22
CA ALA A 27 2.18 0.98 8.17
C ALA A 27 2.15 2.51 8.16
N ALA A 28 3.27 3.12 7.81
CA ALA A 28 3.39 4.54 7.50
C ALA A 28 3.47 4.71 5.99
N PHE A 29 2.81 5.73 5.49
CA PHE A 29 2.70 6.04 4.07
C PHE A 29 3.12 7.47 3.84
N THR A 30 3.86 7.64 2.75
CA THR A 30 4.18 8.89 2.11
C THR A 30 3.51 8.79 0.74
N ALA A 31 2.49 9.61 0.49
CA ALA A 31 1.62 9.40 -0.65
C ALA A 31 1.00 10.70 -1.17
N TYR A 32 0.77 10.79 -2.47
CA TYR A 32 0.05 11.92 -3.09
C TYR A 32 -1.39 11.54 -3.40
N GLY A 33 -2.25 12.56 -3.51
CA GLY A 33 -3.68 12.38 -3.75
C GLY A 33 -4.52 12.95 -2.61
N ARG A 34 -5.73 12.42 -2.45
CA ARG A 34 -6.68 12.88 -1.43
C ARG A 34 -7.62 11.76 -1.05
N THR A 35 -8.14 11.80 0.18
CA THR A 35 -9.14 10.84 0.64
C THR A 35 -10.27 10.69 -0.39
N PRO A 36 -10.67 9.45 -0.74
CA PRO A 36 -10.24 8.19 -0.11
C PRO A 36 -9.05 7.49 -0.81
N ARG A 37 -8.39 8.10 -1.81
CA ARG A 37 -7.41 7.39 -2.65
C ARG A 37 -6.11 8.16 -2.80
N PHE A 38 -5.03 7.46 -2.50
CA PHE A 38 -3.67 7.94 -2.59
C PHE A 38 -2.84 7.00 -3.47
N ALA A 39 -1.71 7.49 -3.96
CA ALA A 39 -0.68 6.70 -4.59
C ALA A 39 0.64 6.91 -3.84
N GLU A 40 1.35 5.81 -3.61
CA GLU A 40 2.61 5.82 -2.88
C GLU A 40 3.65 6.70 -3.59
N SER A 41 4.42 7.41 -2.77
CA SER A 41 5.60 8.17 -3.19
C SER A 41 6.74 7.85 -2.25
N ARG A 42 7.86 7.38 -2.80
CA ARG A 42 9.10 7.11 -2.08
C ARG A 42 10.16 8.16 -2.36
N HIS A 43 10.12 8.74 -3.56
CA HIS A 43 11.02 9.81 -3.95
C HIS A 43 10.32 11.16 -3.75
N HIS A 44 10.88 11.98 -2.84
CA HIS A 44 10.26 13.16 -2.23
C HIS A 44 10.12 14.39 -3.14
N ASP A 45 10.25 14.22 -4.46
CA ASP A 45 10.35 15.34 -5.40
C ASP A 45 8.99 15.72 -6.03
N ASP A 46 7.88 15.24 -5.47
CA ASP A 46 6.56 15.48 -6.04
C ASP A 46 6.07 16.93 -5.77
N PRO A 47 5.83 17.74 -6.83
CA PRO A 47 5.43 19.14 -6.70
C PRO A 47 3.97 19.34 -6.26
N PHE A 48 3.15 18.28 -6.18
CA PHE A 48 1.71 18.35 -5.93
C PHE A 48 1.33 18.19 -4.45
N GLY A 49 2.32 18.01 -3.57
CA GLY A 49 2.15 17.91 -2.13
C GLY A 49 1.98 16.46 -1.67
N ILE A 50 2.86 16.07 -0.74
CA ILE A 50 2.91 14.74 -0.16
C ILE A 50 2.12 14.72 1.15
N THR A 51 1.24 13.74 1.30
CA THR A 51 0.54 13.45 2.55
C THR A 51 1.26 12.32 3.26
N GLU A 52 1.63 12.55 4.51
CA GLU A 52 2.15 11.51 5.40
C GLU A 52 1.07 11.06 6.36
N PHE A 53 0.85 9.76 6.46
CA PHE A 53 -0.07 9.21 7.45
C PHE A 53 0.33 7.81 7.89
N ARG A 54 -0.20 7.42 9.04
CA ARG A 54 -0.02 6.09 9.61
C ARG A 54 -1.39 5.46 9.82
N GLY A 55 -1.50 4.18 9.52
CA GLY A 55 -2.73 3.44 9.71
C GLY A 55 -2.51 1.95 9.80
N ARG A 56 -3.59 1.22 10.01
CA ARG A 56 -3.57 -0.24 10.07
C ARG A 56 -4.01 -0.80 8.73
N VAL A 57 -3.23 -1.72 8.18
CA VAL A 57 -3.57 -2.42 6.95
C VAL A 57 -4.78 -3.31 7.21
N ALA A 58 -5.92 -2.97 6.62
CA ALA A 58 -7.15 -3.74 6.71
C ALA A 58 -7.13 -4.89 5.70
N ASP A 59 -6.88 -4.56 4.42
CA ASP A 59 -6.85 -5.49 3.30
C ASP A 59 -5.76 -5.14 2.29
N LEU A 60 -5.36 -6.15 1.53
CA LEU A 60 -4.35 -6.07 0.48
C LEU A 60 -4.86 -6.76 -0.79
N PHE A 61 -4.58 -6.14 -1.93
CA PHE A 61 -4.94 -6.64 -3.25
C PHE A 61 -3.79 -6.46 -4.24
N VAL A 62 -3.64 -7.43 -5.14
CA VAL A 62 -2.98 -7.20 -6.44
C VAL A 62 -4.07 -6.85 -7.45
N VAL A 63 -3.77 -5.91 -8.35
CA VAL A 63 -4.68 -5.45 -9.40
C VAL A 63 -4.21 -6.05 -10.72
N ALA A 64 -4.96 -7.00 -11.27
CA ALA A 64 -4.67 -7.59 -12.57
C ALA A 64 -4.81 -6.55 -13.70
N GLU A 65 -4.27 -6.85 -14.88
CA GLU A 65 -4.30 -5.93 -16.04
C GLU A 65 -5.72 -5.53 -16.47
N ASP A 66 -6.71 -6.40 -16.24
CA ASP A 66 -8.13 -6.13 -16.53
C ASP A 66 -8.82 -5.28 -15.44
N GLY A 67 -8.08 -4.87 -14.42
CA GLY A 67 -8.55 -4.11 -13.26
C GLY A 67 -9.14 -4.98 -12.14
N THR A 68 -9.14 -6.31 -12.27
CA THR A 68 -9.64 -7.20 -11.23
C THR A 68 -8.76 -7.11 -9.99
N ARG A 69 -9.40 -6.90 -8.83
CA ARG A 69 -8.74 -6.90 -7.53
C ARG A 69 -8.73 -8.31 -6.96
N ILE A 70 -7.55 -8.89 -6.81
CA ILE A 70 -7.35 -10.23 -6.24
C ILE A 70 -6.80 -10.06 -4.82
N PRO A 71 -7.47 -10.58 -3.78
CA PRO A 71 -6.97 -10.48 -2.40
C PRO A 71 -5.64 -11.22 -2.23
N VAL A 72 -4.66 -10.57 -1.58
CA VAL A 72 -3.35 -11.17 -1.28
C VAL A 72 -3.05 -11.17 0.21
N HIS A 73 -2.30 -12.15 0.68
CA HIS A 73 -1.89 -12.27 2.09
C HIS A 73 -0.97 -11.11 2.50
N ARG A 74 -0.02 -10.77 1.62
CA ARG A 74 0.98 -9.71 1.77
C ARG A 74 1.28 -9.07 0.41
N ILE A 75 1.86 -7.88 0.42
CA ILE A 75 2.56 -7.30 -0.73
C ILE A 75 4.06 -7.46 -0.44
N PRO A 76 4.83 -8.17 -1.29
CA PRO A 76 6.27 -8.30 -1.12
C PRO A 76 7.00 -6.97 -1.27
N SER A 77 8.24 -6.89 -0.79
CA SER A 77 9.08 -5.71 -1.04
C SER A 77 9.38 -5.55 -2.53
N GLY A 78 9.70 -4.34 -2.98
CA GLY A 78 10.14 -4.13 -4.36
C GLY A 78 11.36 -4.97 -4.73
N ARG A 79 12.27 -5.19 -3.77
CA ARG A 79 13.44 -6.07 -3.95
C ARG A 79 13.04 -7.52 -4.21
N ALA A 80 12.06 -8.02 -3.48
CA ALA A 80 11.55 -9.38 -3.67
C ALA A 80 10.86 -9.53 -5.03
N LEU A 81 10.00 -8.58 -5.40
CA LEU A 81 9.34 -8.54 -6.70
C LEU A 81 10.35 -8.46 -7.86
N GLY A 82 11.43 -7.69 -7.68
CA GLY A 82 12.53 -7.59 -8.63
C GLY A 82 13.54 -8.77 -8.58
N GLY A 83 13.27 -9.82 -7.81
CA GLY A 83 14.15 -11.00 -7.69
C GLY A 83 15.54 -10.71 -7.08
N SER A 84 15.65 -9.60 -6.35
CA SER A 84 16.88 -9.10 -5.72
C SER A 84 16.90 -9.29 -4.19
N ASP A 85 15.93 -10.03 -3.67
CA ASP A 85 15.86 -10.48 -2.28
C ASP A 85 16.14 -12.00 -2.21
N PRO A 86 17.25 -12.44 -1.59
CA PRO A 86 17.60 -13.86 -1.52
C PRO A 86 16.70 -14.65 -0.56
N ASP A 87 15.99 -13.97 0.34
CA ASP A 87 15.15 -14.59 1.38
C ASP A 87 13.65 -14.56 1.02
N ASP A 88 13.28 -13.88 -0.07
CA ASP A 88 11.91 -13.67 -0.52
C ASP A 88 11.83 -13.66 -2.06
N ASP A 89 11.21 -14.69 -2.64
CA ASP A 89 11.03 -14.84 -4.09
C ASP A 89 9.87 -13.99 -4.66
N GLY A 90 9.28 -13.11 -3.85
CA GLY A 90 8.29 -12.13 -4.31
C GLY A 90 6.93 -12.73 -4.67
N HIS A 91 6.66 -13.97 -4.28
CA HIS A 91 5.40 -14.62 -4.62
C HIS A 91 4.20 -14.06 -3.84
N LEU A 92 3.03 -14.18 -4.47
CA LEU A 92 1.74 -13.79 -3.90
C LEU A 92 0.96 -15.03 -3.48
N GLU A 93 0.21 -14.90 -2.40
CA GLU A 93 -0.61 -15.98 -1.85
C GLU A 93 -2.02 -15.49 -1.53
N VAL A 94 -3.01 -16.39 -1.68
CA VAL A 94 -4.38 -16.16 -1.23
C VAL A 94 -4.41 -16.10 0.30
N PRO A 95 -4.98 -15.04 0.93
CA PRO A 95 -4.87 -14.80 2.37
C PRO A 95 -5.33 -15.95 3.28
N TRP A 96 -6.27 -16.77 2.81
CA TRP A 96 -7.00 -17.75 3.63
C TRP A 96 -6.55 -19.18 3.38
N THR A 97 -5.97 -19.45 2.21
CA THR A 97 -5.59 -20.81 1.77
C THR A 97 -4.09 -20.98 1.64
N GLY A 98 -3.33 -19.89 1.48
CA GLY A 98 -1.90 -19.94 1.17
C GLY A 98 -1.60 -20.41 -0.25
N GLU A 99 -2.62 -20.54 -1.11
CA GLU A 99 -2.40 -20.92 -2.50
C GLU A 99 -1.71 -19.78 -3.25
N ARG A 100 -0.69 -20.14 -4.05
CA ARG A 100 0.06 -19.18 -4.85
C ARG A 100 -0.83 -18.56 -5.92
N ILE A 101 -0.71 -17.24 -6.08
CA ILE A 101 -1.41 -16.47 -7.09
C ILE A 101 -0.43 -16.21 -8.25
N GLU A 102 -0.78 -16.74 -9.43
CA GLU A 102 -0.05 -16.49 -10.67
C GLU A 102 -0.73 -15.35 -11.42
N VAL A 103 -0.19 -14.13 -11.26
CA VAL A 103 -0.65 -12.93 -11.95
C VAL A 103 0.56 -12.09 -12.35
N GLU A 104 0.58 -11.63 -13.60
CA GLU A 104 1.57 -10.68 -14.08
C GLU A 104 1.06 -9.26 -13.78
N SER A 105 1.39 -8.74 -12.60
CA SER A 105 1.10 -7.36 -12.21
C SER A 105 2.08 -6.88 -11.13
N ASP A 106 2.48 -5.62 -11.24
CA ASP A 106 3.26 -4.87 -10.26
C ASP A 106 2.41 -3.83 -9.51
N THR A 107 1.09 -3.82 -9.73
CA THR A 107 0.17 -2.84 -9.17
C THR A 107 -0.64 -3.45 -8.04
N PHE A 108 -0.60 -2.80 -6.88
CA PHE A 108 -1.23 -3.23 -5.65
C PHE A 108 -2.11 -2.14 -5.06
N GLU A 109 -3.07 -2.56 -4.26
CA GLU A 109 -3.88 -1.68 -3.44
C GLU A 109 -3.87 -2.12 -1.98
N ILE A 110 -3.64 -1.14 -1.11
CA ILE A 110 -3.66 -1.31 0.34
C ILE A 110 -4.85 -0.54 0.88
N VAL A 111 -5.77 -1.25 1.53
CA VAL A 111 -6.84 -0.64 2.30
C VAL A 111 -6.30 -0.38 3.70
N VAL A 112 -6.34 0.87 4.12
CA VAL A 112 -5.74 1.33 5.38
C VAL A 112 -6.81 2.01 6.24
N ASP A 113 -6.99 1.49 7.45
CA ASP A 113 -7.70 2.16 8.52
C ASP A 113 -6.82 3.25 9.12
N VAL A 114 -7.07 4.51 8.75
CA VAL A 114 -6.37 5.66 9.32
C VAL A 114 -7.15 6.25 10.49
N HIS A 115 -6.41 6.60 11.55
CA HIS A 115 -6.97 7.41 12.61
C HIS A 115 -6.72 8.88 12.27
N VAL A 116 -7.73 9.57 11.75
CA VAL A 116 -7.67 11.03 11.65
C VAL A 116 -7.83 11.57 13.07
N PRO A 117 -6.81 12.21 13.67
CA PRO A 117 -7.00 12.94 14.91
C PRO A 117 -8.07 13.97 14.60
N GLY A 118 -9.23 13.85 15.26
CA GLY A 118 -10.35 14.74 14.99
C GLY A 118 -9.84 16.17 15.06
N SER A 119 -10.15 16.96 14.02
CA SER A 119 -10.03 18.41 14.10
C SER A 119 -10.83 18.86 15.32
N GLY A 120 -10.15 19.00 16.46
CA GLY A 120 -10.69 19.71 17.60
C GLY A 120 -11.07 21.11 17.10
N PRO A 121 -12.11 21.74 17.69
CA PRO A 121 -12.52 23.05 17.23
C PRO A 121 -11.29 23.96 17.27
N ALA A 122 -10.95 24.54 16.11
CA ALA A 122 -9.97 25.60 16.05
C ALA A 122 -10.38 26.61 17.12
N LYS A 123 -9.55 26.78 18.16
CA LYS A 123 -9.74 27.86 19.11
C LYS A 123 -9.61 29.14 18.29
N ARG A 124 -10.74 29.75 17.97
CA ARG A 124 -10.81 31.12 17.47
C ARG A 124 -10.12 31.98 18.54
N GLN A 125 -9.00 32.58 18.18
CA GLN A 125 -8.48 33.75 18.87
C GLN A 125 -9.34 34.95 18.50
#